data_AF-A0A2M8HDS2-F1
#
_entry.id   AF-A0A2M8HDS2-F1
#
_cell.length_a   1.000
_cell.length_b   1.000
_cell.length_c   1.000
_cell.angle_alpha   90.00
_cell.angle_beta   90.00
_cell.angle_gamma   90.00
#
_symmetry.space_group_name_H-M   'P 1'
#
loop_
_entity.id
_entity.type
_entity.pdbx_description
1 polymer ?
#
loop_
_entity_poly.entity_id
_entity_poly.type
_entity_poly.pdbx_seq_one_letter_code
_entity_poly.pdbx_strand_id
1 'polypeptide(L)'
;MSQKNTPEKTPSEPQDNAERQRQHVKRKQESHSRLQCWISNRHAERLHELGLHLEDSQASLIEQAIDLLYQHELVPQYVEERRDDKSEEPSRADSID
;
A
#
# COMPACT_ATOMS: atom_id res chain seq x y z
N MET A 1 1.23 46.92 -35.94
CA MET A 1 -0.14 46.41 -35.80
C MET A 1 -0.09 45.07 -35.07
N SER A 2 -0.78 45.03 -33.92
CA SER A 2 -1.30 43.88 -33.18
C SER A 2 -0.52 42.57 -33.12
N GLN A 3 0.24 42.39 -32.03
CA GLN A 3 0.46 41.05 -31.46
C GLN A 3 -0.76 40.71 -30.58
N LYS A 4 -1.30 39.50 -30.81
CA LYS A 4 -2.49 38.94 -30.17
C LYS A 4 -2.27 38.75 -28.68
N ASN A 5 -3.16 39.32 -27.87
CA ASN A 5 -3.33 38.95 -26.47
C ASN A 5 -3.71 37.47 -26.36
N THR A 6 -2.81 36.65 -25.82
CA THR A 6 -3.16 35.35 -25.24
C THR A 6 -4.01 35.58 -23.98
N PRO A 7 -5.10 34.82 -23.78
CA PRO A 7 -5.94 35.00 -22.59
C PRO A 7 -5.13 34.61 -21.35
N GLU A 8 -5.05 35.56 -20.42
CA GLU A 8 -4.57 35.34 -19.07
C GLU A 8 -5.29 34.13 -18.47
N LYS A 9 -4.50 33.14 -18.04
CA LYS A 9 -4.99 32.02 -17.25
C LYS A 9 -5.47 32.61 -15.93
N THR A 10 -6.78 32.83 -15.82
CA THR A 10 -7.41 33.26 -14.57
C THR A 10 -6.95 32.31 -13.46
N PRO A 11 -6.50 32.84 -12.29
CA PRO A 11 -6.21 31.99 -11.16
C PRO A 11 -7.50 31.25 -10.84
N SER A 12 -7.47 29.92 -10.93
CA SER A 12 -8.58 29.05 -10.58
C SER A 12 -9.14 29.51 -9.24
N GLU A 13 -10.41 29.92 -9.23
CA GLU A 13 -11.12 30.32 -8.02
C GLU A 13 -10.82 29.31 -6.91
N PRO A 14 -10.65 29.76 -5.65
CA PRO A 14 -10.41 28.83 -4.54
C PRO A 14 -11.57 27.83 -4.50
N GLN A 15 -11.28 26.57 -4.87
CA GLN A 15 -12.29 25.52 -4.92
C GLN A 15 -13.00 25.44 -3.56
N ASP A 16 -14.32 25.57 -3.61
CA ASP A 16 -15.21 25.29 -2.49
C ASP A 16 -14.82 23.93 -1.87
N ASN A 17 -14.84 23.85 -0.54
CA ASN A 17 -14.47 22.63 0.19
C ASN A 17 -15.32 21.43 -0.27
N ALA A 18 -16.56 21.68 -0.69
CA ALA A 18 -17.43 20.67 -1.28
C ALA A 18 -16.90 20.15 -2.63
N GLU A 19 -16.37 21.02 -3.50
CA GLU A 19 -15.79 20.66 -4.79
C GLU A 19 -14.48 19.89 -4.60
N ARG A 20 -13.64 20.31 -3.64
CA ARG A 20 -12.44 19.56 -3.24
C ARG A 20 -12.78 18.17 -2.72
N GLN A 21 -13.83 18.04 -1.90
CA GLN A 21 -14.29 16.75 -1.42
C GLN A 21 -14.80 15.87 -2.57
N ARG A 22 -15.58 16.44 -3.51
CA ARG A 22 -16.03 15.73 -4.72
C ARG A 22 -14.85 15.20 -5.55
N GLN A 23 -13.80 16.01 -5.76
CA GLN A 23 -12.62 15.60 -6.52
C GLN A 23 -11.74 14.59 -5.78
N HIS A 24 -11.66 14.69 -4.45
CA HIS A 24 -10.99 13.68 -3.62
C HIS A 24 -11.70 12.33 -3.71
N VAL A 25 -13.03 12.33 -3.58
CA VAL A 25 -13.86 11.12 -3.76
C VAL A 25 -13.72 10.56 -5.17
N LYS A 26 -13.75 11.40 -6.21
CA LYS A 26 -13.62 10.97 -7.62
C LYS A 26 -12.27 10.27 -7.89
N ARG A 27 -11.15 10.86 -7.44
CA ARG A 27 -9.81 10.25 -7.60
C ARG A 27 -9.66 8.94 -6.80
N LYS A 28 -10.26 8.87 -5.61
CA LYS A 28 -10.31 7.63 -4.82
C LYS A 28 -11.09 6.54 -5.54
N GLN A 29 -12.23 6.84 -6.17
CA GLN A 29 -13.05 5.84 -6.90
C GLN A 29 -12.35 5.23 -8.12
N GLU A 30 -11.44 5.97 -8.79
CA GLU A 30 -10.71 5.45 -9.95
C GLU A 30 -9.63 4.42 -9.58
N SER A 31 -9.18 4.41 -8.31
CA SER A 31 -8.06 3.59 -7.82
C SER A 31 -8.41 2.67 -6.64
N HIS A 32 -9.56 2.90 -6.00
CA HIS A 32 -9.99 2.16 -4.80
C HIS A 32 -11.41 1.64 -5.00
N SER A 33 -11.64 0.41 -4.54
CA SER A 33 -12.99 -0.16 -4.43
C SER A 33 -13.57 0.13 -3.05
N ARG A 34 -14.85 0.51 -2.99
CA ARG A 34 -15.54 0.71 -1.70
C ARG A 34 -16.03 -0.62 -1.15
N LEU A 35 -15.47 -1.05 -0.03
CA LEU A 35 -15.91 -2.23 0.71
C LEU A 35 -16.98 -1.86 1.74
N GLN A 36 -18.11 -2.57 1.74
CA GLN A 36 -19.07 -2.57 2.84
C GLN A 36 -19.01 -3.94 3.51
N CYS A 37 -18.74 -3.97 4.82
CA CYS A 37 -18.67 -5.23 5.57
C CYS A 37 -19.30 -5.06 6.95
N TRP A 38 -19.70 -6.20 7.54
CA TRP A 38 -20.17 -6.27 8.91
C TRP A 38 -19.05 -6.82 9.79
N ILE A 39 -18.80 -6.13 10.90
CA ILE A 39 -17.92 -6.59 11.97
C ILE A 39 -18.69 -6.55 13.28
N SER A 40 -18.34 -7.40 14.25
CA SER A 40 -18.97 -7.34 15.56
C SER A 40 -18.65 -6.02 16.27
N ASN A 41 -19.57 -5.51 17.10
CA ASN A 41 -19.39 -4.26 17.85
C ASN A 41 -18.05 -4.19 18.61
N ARG A 42 -17.65 -5.28 19.28
CA ARG A 42 -16.36 -5.38 19.98
C ARG A 42 -15.15 -5.07 19.08
N HIS A 43 -15.17 -5.51 17.83
CA HIS A 43 -14.09 -5.24 16.88
C HIS A 43 -14.14 -3.82 16.35
N ALA A 44 -15.34 -3.25 16.16
CA ALA A 44 -15.51 -1.85 15.78
C ALA A 44 -14.97 -0.90 16.87
N GLU A 45 -15.28 -1.16 18.14
CA GLU A 45 -14.77 -0.40 19.28
C GLU A 45 -13.25 -0.46 19.37
N ARG A 46 -12.67 -1.66 19.27
CA ARG A 46 -11.20 -1.83 19.28
C ARG A 46 -10.53 -1.14 18.11
N LEU A 47 -11.09 -1.21 16.91
CA LEU A 47 -10.55 -0.53 15.74
C LEU A 47 -10.63 0.99 15.90
N HIS A 48 -11.69 1.49 16.53
CA HIS A 48 -11.82 2.90 16.86
C HIS A 48 -10.76 3.36 17.87
N GLU A 49 -10.62 2.65 18.99
CA GLU A 49 -9.60 2.92 20.01
C GLU A 49 -8.17 2.86 19.42
N LEU A 50 -7.89 1.87 18.58
CA LEU A 50 -6.61 1.72 17.92
C LEU A 50 -6.31 2.90 16.98
N GLY A 51 -7.30 3.35 16.20
CA GLY A 51 -7.17 4.53 15.35
C GLY A 51 -6.87 5.80 16.14
N LEU A 52 -7.51 5.98 17.30
CA LEU A 52 -7.20 7.09 18.20
C LEU A 52 -5.77 7.03 18.75
N HIS A 53 -5.34 5.85 19.20
CA HIS A 53 -4.01 5.68 19.81
C HIS A 53 -2.87 5.87 18.82
N LEU A 54 -3.05 5.41 17.57
CA LEU A 54 -2.05 5.51 16.51
C LEU A 54 -2.15 6.82 15.70
N GLU A 55 -3.15 7.66 16.00
CA GLU A 55 -3.47 8.87 15.24
C GLU A 55 -3.65 8.59 13.74
N ASP A 56 -4.23 7.43 13.41
CA ASP A 56 -4.45 6.96 12.03
C ASP A 56 -5.93 6.64 11.76
N SER A 57 -6.29 6.62 10.48
CA SER A 57 -7.63 6.27 10.02
C SER A 57 -7.87 4.75 10.09
N GLN A 58 -9.10 4.38 10.43
CA GLN A 58 -9.53 2.97 10.45
C GLN A 58 -9.34 2.29 9.08
N ALA A 59 -9.48 3.05 7.97
CA ALA A 59 -9.26 2.54 6.63
C ALA A 59 -7.79 2.14 6.39
N SER A 60 -6.84 3.00 6.77
CA SER A 60 -5.40 2.72 6.70
C SER A 60 -5.03 1.47 7.51
N LEU A 61 -5.56 1.36 8.74
CA LEU A 61 -5.31 0.21 9.60
C LEU A 61 -5.87 -1.10 9.01
N ILE A 62 -7.04 -1.05 8.38
CA ILE A 62 -7.62 -2.21 7.68
C ILE A 62 -6.76 -2.59 6.47
N GLU A 63 -6.32 -1.63 5.66
CA GLU A 63 -5.45 -1.89 4.49
C GLU A 63 -4.14 -2.58 4.93
N GLN A 64 -3.47 -2.05 5.97
CA GLN A 64 -2.26 -2.66 6.54
C GLN A 64 -2.50 -4.07 7.07
N ALA A 65 -3.62 -4.31 7.76
CA ALA A 65 -3.96 -5.64 8.26
C ALA A 65 -4.21 -6.65 7.14
N ILE A 66 -4.81 -6.22 6.02
CA ILE A 66 -4.98 -7.07 4.82
C ILE A 66 -3.63 -7.44 4.23
N ASP A 67 -2.71 -6.49 4.08
CA ASP A 67 -1.37 -6.74 3.55
C ASP A 67 -0.61 -7.74 4.42
N LEU A 68 -0.65 -7.56 5.74
CA LEU A 68 -0.03 -8.48 6.70
C LEU A 68 -0.63 -9.89 6.60
N LEU A 69 -1.97 -10.00 6.56
CA LEU A 69 -2.64 -11.29 6.44
C LEU A 69 -2.27 -11.99 5.13
N TYR A 70 -2.20 -11.25 4.02
CA TYR A 70 -1.80 -11.79 2.74
C TYR A 70 -0.35 -12.33 2.77
N GLN A 71 0.57 -11.59 3.39
CA GLN A 71 1.95 -12.03 3.57
C GLN A 71 2.05 -13.31 4.42
N HIS A 72 1.26 -13.41 5.49
CA HIS A 72 1.29 -14.56 6.39
C HIS A 72 0.65 -15.82 5.79
N GLU A 73 -0.47 -15.68 5.07
CA GLU A 73 -1.28 -16.82 4.62
C GLU A 73 -1.01 -17.26 3.18
N LEU A 74 -0.60 -16.33 2.31
CA LEU A 74 -0.57 -16.55 0.86
C LEU A 74 0.81 -16.39 0.23
N VAL A 75 1.80 -15.85 0.95
CA VAL A 75 3.19 -15.88 0.52
C VAL A 75 3.84 -17.10 1.15
N PRO A 76 4.21 -18.13 0.37
CA PRO A 76 4.90 -19.28 0.93
C PRO A 76 6.25 -18.85 1.54
N GLN A 77 6.56 -19.34 2.75
CA GLN A 77 7.86 -19.15 3.41
C GLN A 77 9.00 -19.93 2.71
N TYR A 78 9.11 -19.90 1.38
CA TYR A 78 10.15 -20.62 0.62
C TYR A 78 11.43 -19.80 0.45
N VAL A 79 11.94 -19.13 1.48
CA VAL A 79 13.25 -18.47 1.39
C VAL A 79 13.97 -18.42 2.74
N GLU A 80 14.21 -19.54 3.42
CA GLU A 80 15.26 -19.55 4.46
C GLU A 80 15.93 -20.91 4.75
N GLU A 81 15.77 -21.90 3.88
CA GLU A 81 16.60 -23.12 3.88
C GLU A 81 17.14 -23.37 2.47
N ARG A 82 18.21 -22.67 2.08
CA ARG A 82 19.27 -23.14 1.16
C ARG A 82 20.29 -22.02 0.85
N ARG A 83 21.01 -21.61 1.88
CA ARG A 83 22.40 -21.12 1.85
C ARG A 83 22.94 -21.67 3.17
N ASP A 84 23.57 -22.83 3.23
CA ASP A 84 24.91 -23.09 2.73
C ASP A 84 25.09 -24.62 2.59
N ASP A 85 24.88 -25.17 1.40
CA ASP A 85 25.40 -26.50 1.09
C ASP A 85 25.71 -26.57 -0.40
N LYS A 86 26.90 -26.07 -0.77
CA LYS A 86 27.65 -26.45 -1.97
C LYS A 86 29.01 -25.78 -2.00
N SER A 87 29.98 -26.46 -1.40
CA SER A 87 31.34 -26.49 -1.94
C SER A 87 31.88 -27.92 -1.77
N GLU A 88 31.30 -28.85 -2.55
CA GLU A 88 32.02 -30.04 -3.00
C GLU A 88 32.65 -29.74 -4.36
N GLU A 89 33.93 -30.05 -4.49
CA GLU A 89 34.58 -30.79 -5.59
C GLU A 89 36.11 -30.56 -5.54
N PRO A 90 36.96 -31.47 -6.05
CA PRO A 90 36.99 -32.91 -5.84
C PRO A 90 38.40 -33.42 -5.51
N SER A 91 38.47 -34.60 -4.88
CA SER A 91 39.70 -35.38 -4.74
C SER A 91 40.25 -35.81 -6.11
N ARG A 92 41.49 -35.46 -6.41
CA ARG A 92 42.26 -36.12 -7.48
C ARG A 92 43.63 -36.51 -6.94
N ALA A 93 43.69 -37.72 -6.40
CA ALA A 93 44.94 -38.45 -6.23
C ALA A 93 45.38 -38.93 -7.62
N ASP A 94 46.60 -38.58 -8.02
CA ASP A 94 47.39 -39.42 -8.92
C ASP A 94 48.89 -39.15 -8.72
N SER A 95 49.60 -40.27 -8.60
CA SER A 95 51.01 -40.47 -8.32
C SER A 95 51.95 -39.86 -9.36
N ILE A 96 53.24 -39.67 -9.01
CA ILE A 96 54.42 -40.28 -9.67
C ILE A 96 55.72 -39.73 -9.03
N ASP A 97 56.58 -40.71 -8.66
CA ASP A 97 58.04 -40.76 -8.36
C ASP A 97 58.81 -39.50 -7.88
#